data_AF-A0A923ZBG5-F1
#
_entry.id   AF-A0A923ZBG5-F1
#
_cell.length_a   1.000
_cell.length_b   1.000
_cell.length_c   1.000
_cell.angle_alpha   90.00
_cell.angle_beta   90.00
_cell.angle_gamma   90.00
#
_symmetry.space_group_name_H-M   'P 1'
#
loop_
_entity.id
_entity.type
_entity.pdbx_description
1 polymer ?
#
loop_
_entity_poly.entity_id
_entity_poly.type
_entity_poly.pdbx_seq_one_letter_code
_entity_poly.pdbx_strand_id
1 'polypeptide(L)' 'IGLDCGPISGFDENKLNAEFFIGTTVRVNFVCSIGYGDTGKLFERLPRLTFDEACKLL' A
#
# COMPACT_ATOMS: atom_id res chain seq x y z
N ILE A 1 -1.94 1.59 17.34
CA ILE A 1 -3.39 1.30 17.38
C ILE A 1 -3.76 -0.14 17.01
N GLY A 2 -2.80 -1.03 16.72
CA GLY A 2 -3.09 -2.46 16.53
C GLY A 2 -3.84 -2.83 15.25
N LEU A 3 -3.88 -1.94 14.26
CA LEU A 3 -4.55 -2.16 12.98
C LEU A 3 -3.55 -2.69 11.94
N ASP A 4 -4.03 -3.63 11.13
CA ASP A 4 -3.39 -4.10 9.92
C ASP A 4 -3.59 -3.13 8.75
N CYS A 5 -2.71 -3.22 7.76
CA CYS A 5 -2.79 -2.41 6.55
C CYS A 5 -2.61 -3.24 5.28
N GLY A 6 -3.45 -2.96 4.28
CA GLY A 6 -3.36 -3.52 2.92
C GLY A 6 -3.09 -2.41 1.91
N PRO A 7 -1.82 -2.06 1.65
CA PRO A 7 -1.46 -1.09 0.62
C PRO A 7 -1.58 -1.69 -0.79
N ILE A 8 -2.24 -0.97 -1.70
CA ILE A 8 -2.57 -1.43 -3.05
C ILE A 8 -2.24 -0.33 -4.06
N SER A 9 -1.39 -0.66 -5.04
CA SER A 9 -1.09 0.20 -6.20
C SER A 9 -1.78 -0.26 -7.49
N GLY A 10 -2.30 -1.49 -7.53
CA GLY A 10 -3.01 -2.05 -8.69
C GLY A 10 -4.48 -1.63 -8.73
N PHE A 11 -4.76 -0.35 -8.98
CA PHE A 11 -6.13 0.20 -9.06
C PHE A 11 -6.29 1.13 -10.28
N ASP A 12 -7.54 1.46 -10.61
CA ASP A 12 -7.87 2.42 -11.69
C ASP A 12 -7.81 3.85 -11.14
N GLU A 13 -6.68 4.49 -11.37
CA GLU A 13 -6.39 5.84 -10.87
C GLU A 13 -7.35 6.89 -11.42
N ASN A 14 -7.68 6.80 -12.71
CA ASN A 14 -8.55 7.77 -13.38
C ASN A 14 -9.97 7.73 -12.80
N LYS A 15 -10.49 6.52 -12.54
CA LYS A 15 -11.81 6.37 -11.91
C LYS A 15 -11.83 6.95 -10.50
N LEU A 16 -10.82 6.68 -9.67
CA LEU A 16 -10.78 7.20 -8.31
C LEU A 16 -10.65 8.73 -8.29
N ASN A 17 -9.79 9.30 -9.14
CA ASN A 17 -9.67 10.76 -9.23
C ASN A 17 -10.97 11.41 -9.71
N ALA A 18 -11.66 10.83 -10.69
CA ALA A 18 -12.93 11.34 -11.19
C ALA A 18 -14.04 11.28 -10.14
N GLU A 19 -14.11 10.20 -9.36
CA GLU A 19 -15.15 10.00 -8.35
C GLU A 19 -14.93 10.86 -7.10
N PHE A 20 -13.69 10.93 -6.59
CA PHE A 20 -13.41 11.47 -5.26
C PHE A 20 -12.68 12.82 -5.25
N PHE A 21 -11.96 13.16 -6.33
CA PHE A 21 -11.02 14.30 -6.35
C PHE A 21 -11.29 15.28 -7.50
N ILE A 22 -12.47 15.23 -8.11
CA ILE A 22 -12.86 16.14 -9.19
C ILE A 22 -12.80 17.61 -8.73
N GLY A 23 -12.19 18.47 -9.56
CA GLY A 23 -12.03 19.89 -9.26
C GLY A 23 -10.99 20.22 -8.18
N THR A 24 -10.25 19.23 -7.70
CA THR A 24 -9.15 19.43 -6.75
C THR A 24 -7.80 19.32 -7.46
N THR A 25 -6.72 19.71 -6.78
CA THR A 25 -5.34 19.45 -7.19
C THR A 25 -4.78 18.15 -6.61
N VAL A 26 -5.60 17.40 -5.87
CA VAL A 26 -5.22 16.14 -5.24
C VAL A 26 -5.28 15.02 -6.26
N ARG A 27 -4.30 14.12 -6.22
CA ARG A 27 -4.22 12.92 -7.05
C ARG A 27 -4.04 11.71 -6.16
N VAL A 28 -4.80 10.66 -6.41
CA VAL A 28 -4.63 9.39 -5.69
C VAL A 28 -3.25 8.80 -5.96
N ASN A 29 -2.62 8.25 -4.93
CA ASN A 29 -1.30 7.61 -4.99
C ASN A 29 -1.39 6.11 -4.71
N PHE A 30 -2.00 5.74 -3.58
CA PHE A 30 -2.27 4.36 -3.22
C PHE A 30 -3.60 4.25 -2.48
N VAL A 31 -4.20 3.06 -2.53
CA VAL A 31 -5.33 2.70 -1.68
C VAL A 31 -4.81 1.89 -0.51
N CYS A 32 -5.33 2.15 0.70
CA CYS A 32 -4.96 1.40 1.89
C CYS A 32 -6.18 1.02 2.70
N SER A 33 -6.46 -0.29 2.76
CA SER A 33 -7.43 -0.82 3.71
C SER A 33 -6.79 -0.87 5.09
N ILE A 34 -7.49 -0.33 6.10
CA ILE A 34 -7.05 -0.34 7.49
C ILE A 34 -8.11 -1.05 8.33
N GLY A 35 -7.70 -2.00 9.18
CA GLY A 35 -8.65 -2.78 9.98
C GLY A 35 -7.98 -3.89 10.77
N TYR A 36 -8.73 -4.93 11.09
CA TYR A 36 -8.20 -6.15 11.71
C TYR A 36 -8.25 -7.28 10.69
N GLY A 37 -7.09 -7.83 10.35
CA GLY A 37 -6.95 -8.94 9.43
C GLY A 37 -7.34 -10.27 10.06
N ASP A 38 -7.77 -11.21 9.21
CA ASP A 38 -7.95 -12.59 9.61
C ASP A 38 -6.59 -13.27 9.74
N THR A 39 -6.15 -13.53 10.97
CA THR A 39 -4.84 -14.13 11.25
C THR A 39 -4.68 -15.53 10.65
N GLY A 40 -5.79 -16.25 10.39
CA GLY A 40 -5.78 -17.57 9.76
C GLY A 40 -5.55 -17.53 8.25
N LYS A 41 -5.62 -16.34 7.63
CA LYS A 41 -5.40 -16.13 6.19
C LYS A 41 -4.08 -15.42 5.87
N LEU A 42 -3.23 -15.20 6.87
CA LEU A 42 -1.95 -14.53 6.66
C LEU A 42 -0.99 -15.45 5.91
N PHE A 43 -0.35 -14.89 4.88
CA PHE A 43 0.80 -15.52 4.26
C PHE A 43 2.03 -15.40 5.17
N GLU A 44 2.96 -16.33 5.03
CA GLU A 44 4.28 -16.17 5.63
C GLU A 44 4.98 -14.91 5.10
N ARG A 45 5.84 -14.34 5.94
CA ARG A 45 6.58 -13.13 5.58
C ARG A 45 7.47 -13.43 4.38
N LEU A 46 7.26 -12.69 3.29
CA LEU A 46 8.08 -12.80 2.09
C LEU A 46 9.56 -12.46 2.38
N PRO A 47 10.51 -13.03 1.61
CA PRO A 47 11.92 -12.72 1.74
C PRO A 47 12.19 -11.21 1.70
N ARG A 48 13.16 -10.78 2.51
CA ARG A 48 13.67 -9.41 2.51
C ARG A 48 15.11 -9.44 2.03
N LEU A 49 15.47 -8.43 1.23
CA LEU A 49 16.84 -8.22 0.83
C LEU A 49 17.72 -8.04 2.08
N THR A 50 18.92 -8.58 2.01
CA THR A 50 19.98 -8.27 2.98
C THR A 50 20.39 -6.81 2.85
N PHE A 51 21.11 -6.30 3.85
CA PHE A 51 21.61 -4.92 3.82
C PHE A 51 22.48 -4.64 2.60
N ASP A 52 23.43 -5.53 2.31
CA ASP A 52 24.38 -5.39 1.19
C ASP A 52 23.68 -5.43 -0.17
N GLU A 53 22.54 -6.13 -0.28
CA GLU A 53 21.71 -6.11 -1.49
C GLU A 53 20.89 -4.83 -1.64
N ALA A 54 20.43 -4.24 -0.52
CA ALA A 54 19.53 -3.10 -0.53
C ALA A 54 20.26 -1.74 -0.50
N CYS A 55 21.49 -1.68 0.02
CA CYS A 55 22.18 -0.44 0.37
C CYS A 55 23.58 -0.35 -0.22
N LYS A 56 24.03 0.89 -0.49
CA LYS A 56 25.42 1.20 -0.87
C LYS A 56 25.98 2.28 0.06
N LEU A 57 27.18 2.06 0.59
CA LEU A 57 27.93 3.08 1.33
C LEU A 57 28.60 4.06 0.35
N LEU A 58 28.42 5.36 0.60
CA LEU A 58 28.97 6.46 -0.20
C LEU A 58 30.18 7.09 0.48
#